data_AF-A0A3S4WYF9-F1
#
_entry.id   AF-A0A3S4WYF9-F1
#
_cell.length_a   1.000
_cell.length_b   1.000
_cell.length_c   1.000
_cell.angle_alpha   90.00
_cell.angle_beta   90.00
_cell.angle_gamma   90.00
#
_symmetry.space_group_name_H-M   'P 1'
#
loop_
_entity.id
_entity.type
_entity.pdbx_description
1 polymer ?
#
loop_
_entity_poly.entity_id
_entity_poly.type
_entity_poly.pdbx_seq_one_letter_code
_entity_poly.pdbx_strand_id
1 'polypeptide(L)'
;MNGKNKLVDGLIFKDDDDQDESVIFNYLSWVEIIKAIIMKYGDKNLLEVESLIRDSKTVNSPICNYMDVMVLCHESEYFWAMLIVHGDQYWLKGVSPHEPDGYFEWAEQYRKDHNLAAESFVFSD
;
A
#
# COMPACT_ATOMS: atom_id res chain seq x y z
N MET A 1 18.75 15.46 -3.50
CA MET A 1 18.13 14.22 -3.99
C MET A 1 16.69 14.57 -4.34
N ASN A 2 16.31 14.52 -5.62
CA ASN A 2 14.93 14.80 -6.05
C ASN A 2 14.09 13.53 -5.80
N GLY A 3 13.60 13.39 -4.57
CA GLY A 3 12.97 12.17 -4.05
C GLY A 3 11.54 11.96 -4.53
N LYS A 4 11.37 11.58 -5.80
CA LYS A 4 10.20 10.79 -6.19
C LYS A 4 10.71 9.42 -6.58
N ASN A 5 10.39 8.42 -5.75
CA ASN A 5 10.64 7.05 -6.15
C ASN A 5 9.81 6.74 -7.38
N LYS A 6 10.44 6.06 -8.34
CA LYS A 6 9.72 5.55 -9.49
C LYS A 6 8.73 4.51 -8.96
N LEU A 7 7.48 4.57 -9.43
CA LEU A 7 6.47 3.56 -9.10
C LEU A 7 6.84 2.26 -9.82
N VAL A 8 7.64 1.42 -9.15
CA VAL A 8 8.14 0.14 -9.65
C VAL A 8 8.24 -0.85 -8.50
N ASP A 9 8.22 -2.14 -8.84
CA ASP A 9 8.45 -3.21 -7.88
C ASP A 9 9.95 -3.51 -7.69
N GLY A 10 10.28 -4.22 -6.60
CA GLY A 10 11.64 -4.66 -6.32
C GLY A 10 12.58 -3.60 -5.74
N LEU A 11 12.06 -2.56 -5.08
CA LEU A 11 12.90 -1.56 -4.39
C LEU A 11 13.47 -2.18 -3.10
N ILE A 12 14.78 -2.17 -2.93
CA ILE A 12 15.43 -2.79 -1.77
C ILE A 12 15.88 -1.71 -0.79
N PHE A 13 15.50 -1.89 0.48
CA PHE A 13 15.90 -1.03 1.60
C PHE A 13 16.54 -1.91 2.67
N LYS A 14 17.77 -1.59 3.06
CA LYS A 14 18.50 -2.26 4.14
C LYS A 14 18.27 -1.51 5.44
N ASP A 15 18.19 -2.22 6.56
CA ASP A 15 18.22 -1.55 7.86
C ASP A 15 19.60 -0.87 8.03
N ASP A 16 19.57 0.36 8.52
CA ASP A 16 20.76 1.16 8.78
C ASP A 16 21.51 0.65 10.03
N ASP A 17 20.79 0.03 10.98
CA ASP A 17 21.31 -0.52 12.23
C ASP A 17 21.72 -2.01 12.08
N ASP A 18 21.08 -2.77 11.19
CA ASP A 18 21.42 -4.16 10.86
C ASP A 18 21.43 -4.41 9.33
N GLN A 19 22.62 -4.46 8.72
CA GLN A 19 22.73 -4.57 7.26
C GLN A 19 22.37 -5.94 6.69
N ASP A 20 22.20 -6.95 7.55
CA ASP A 20 21.72 -8.28 7.18
C ASP A 20 20.19 -8.27 7.02
N GLU A 21 19.49 -7.37 7.72
CA GLU A 21 18.06 -7.13 7.54
C GLU A 21 17.78 -6.26 6.30
N SER A 22 16.82 -6.69 5.47
CA SER A 22 16.34 -5.89 4.35
C SER A 22 14.88 -6.15 4.01
N VAL A 23 14.25 -5.16 3.38
CA VAL A 23 12.91 -5.28 2.83
C VAL A 23 12.91 -4.95 1.34
N ILE A 24 12.29 -5.83 0.57
CA ILE A 24 11.90 -5.56 -0.81
C ILE A 24 10.50 -4.95 -0.79
N PHE A 25 10.38 -3.72 -1.26
CA PHE A 25 9.11 -3.04 -1.46
C PHE A 25 8.67 -3.12 -2.92
N ASN A 26 7.56 -3.82 -3.14
CA ASN A 26 6.87 -3.89 -4.43
C ASN A 26 5.86 -2.74 -4.55
N TYR A 27 6.39 -1.53 -4.79
CA TYR A 27 5.63 -0.29 -4.69
C TYR A 27 4.52 -0.16 -5.74
N LEU A 28 4.77 -0.61 -6.98
CA LEU A 28 3.73 -0.61 -8.02
C LEU A 28 2.58 -1.53 -7.59
N SER A 29 2.90 -2.75 -7.16
CA SER A 29 1.93 -3.73 -6.70
C SER A 29 1.14 -3.25 -5.47
N TRP A 30 1.80 -2.58 -4.53
CA TRP A 30 1.16 -1.97 -3.36
C TRP A 30 0.17 -0.85 -3.74
N VAL A 31 0.53 0.01 -4.69
CA VAL A 31 -0.41 1.06 -5.16
C VAL A 31 -1.58 0.47 -5.93
N GLU A 32 -1.34 -0.50 -6.81
CA GLU A 32 -2.40 -1.10 -7.62
C GLU A 32 -3.41 -1.91 -6.78
N ILE A 33 -2.96 -2.62 -5.73
CA ILE A 33 -3.92 -3.29 -4.82
C ILE A 33 -4.72 -2.25 -4.02
N ILE A 34 -4.12 -1.14 -3.57
CA ILE A 34 -4.85 -0.07 -2.89
C ILE A 34 -5.93 0.51 -3.79
N LYS A 35 -5.63 0.78 -5.06
CA LYS A 35 -6.64 1.22 -6.04
C LYS A 35 -7.82 0.25 -6.12
N ALA A 36 -7.53 -1.04 -6.22
CA ALA A 36 -8.55 -2.09 -6.30
C ALA A 36 -9.43 -2.13 -5.04
N ILE A 37 -8.82 -1.99 -3.86
CA ILE A 37 -9.51 -1.94 -2.58
C ILE A 37 -10.41 -0.70 -2.50
N ILE A 38 -9.92 0.46 -2.91
CA ILE A 38 -10.71 1.70 -2.95
C ILE A 38 -11.93 1.53 -3.87
N MET A 39 -11.76 0.94 -5.05
CA MET A 39 -12.88 0.68 -5.95
C MET A 39 -13.89 -0.30 -5.35
N LYS A 40 -13.41 -1.37 -4.72
CA LYS A 40 -14.26 -2.44 -4.19
C LYS A 40 -15.00 -2.07 -2.90
N TYR A 41 -14.30 -1.48 -1.94
CA TYR A 41 -14.79 -1.24 -0.58
C TYR A 41 -15.05 0.24 -0.28
N GLY A 42 -14.40 1.15 -1.01
CA GLY A 42 -14.62 2.59 -0.89
C GLY A 42 -15.76 3.14 -1.77
N ASP A 43 -16.36 2.30 -2.62
CA ASP A 43 -17.42 2.66 -3.58
C ASP A 43 -17.01 3.90 -4.41
N LYS A 44 -15.87 3.76 -5.10
CA LYS A 44 -15.28 4.81 -5.95
C LYS A 44 -15.09 4.27 -7.36
N ASN A 45 -15.32 5.13 -8.34
CA ASN A 45 -15.00 4.81 -9.73
C ASN A 45 -13.51 5.09 -10.04
N LEU A 46 -13.05 4.62 -11.20
CA LEU A 46 -11.64 4.76 -11.62
C LEU A 46 -11.13 6.22 -11.59
N LEU A 47 -11.93 7.19 -12.03
CA LEU A 47 -11.50 8.60 -12.06
C LEU A 47 -11.33 9.16 -10.65
N GLU A 48 -12.22 8.79 -9.73
CA GLU A 48 -12.12 9.16 -8.32
C GLU A 48 -10.88 8.53 -7.68
N VAL A 49 -10.63 7.24 -7.95
CA VAL A 49 -9.47 6.52 -7.44
C VAL A 49 -8.16 7.14 -7.93
N GLU A 50 -8.03 7.39 -9.23
CA GLU A 50 -6.83 8.04 -9.77
C GLU A 50 -6.62 9.45 -9.18
N SER A 51 -7.72 10.16 -8.87
CA SER A 51 -7.63 11.43 -8.14
C SER A 51 -7.12 11.26 -6.71
N LEU A 52 -7.69 10.31 -5.96
CA LEU A 52 -7.30 10.03 -4.59
C LEU A 52 -5.84 9.59 -4.49
N ILE A 53 -5.38 8.71 -5.38
CA ILE A 53 -3.99 8.24 -5.41
C ILE A 53 -3.03 9.37 -5.74
N ARG A 54 -3.35 10.21 -6.73
CA ARG A 54 -2.51 11.36 -7.11
C ARG A 54 -2.37 12.37 -5.97
N ASP A 55 -3.43 12.55 -5.18
CA ASP A 55 -3.46 13.56 -4.12
C ASP A 55 -3.05 12.96 -2.74
N SER A 56 -2.91 11.64 -2.64
CA SER A 56 -2.55 10.92 -1.41
C SER A 56 -1.12 11.20 -0.97
N LYS A 57 -0.94 11.70 0.25
CA LYS A 57 0.40 11.81 0.86
C LYS A 57 0.99 10.45 1.19
N THR A 58 0.17 9.49 1.61
CA THR A 58 0.64 8.13 1.93
C THR A 58 1.31 7.49 0.71
N VAL A 59 0.71 7.66 -0.47
CA VAL A 59 1.29 7.14 -1.71
C VAL A 59 2.46 8.00 -2.17
N ASN A 60 2.33 9.32 -2.19
CA ASN A 60 3.30 10.18 -2.90
C ASN A 60 4.46 10.71 -2.03
N SER A 61 4.50 10.38 -0.74
CA SER A 61 5.63 10.77 0.11
C SER A 61 6.91 10.06 -0.33
N PRO A 62 8.07 10.75 -0.29
CA PRO A 62 9.36 10.10 -0.58
C PRO A 62 9.61 8.96 0.42
N ILE A 63 10.02 7.80 -0.10
CA ILE A 63 10.47 6.67 0.73
C ILE A 63 11.99 6.64 0.61
N CYS A 64 12.68 7.06 1.66
CA CYS A 64 14.11 7.32 1.65
C CYS A 64 14.92 6.17 2.27
N ASN A 65 14.33 5.43 3.21
CA ASN A 65 15.03 4.42 4.00
C ASN A 65 14.10 3.27 4.43
N TYR A 66 14.69 2.31 5.12
CA TYR A 66 13.99 1.14 5.68
C TYR A 66 12.83 1.53 6.61
N MET A 67 13.03 2.50 7.49
CA MET A 67 12.01 2.96 8.44
C MET A 67 10.77 3.54 7.74
N ASP A 68 10.95 4.23 6.62
CA ASP A 68 9.83 4.74 5.82
C ASP A 68 8.98 3.57 5.27
N VAL A 69 9.62 2.46 4.88
CA VAL A 69 8.91 1.23 4.46
C VAL A 69 8.23 0.56 5.64
N MET A 70 8.87 0.55 6.81
CA MET A 70 8.29 -0.04 8.03
C MET A 70 7.00 0.65 8.46
N VAL A 71 6.92 1.97 8.29
CA VAL A 71 5.68 2.71 8.52
C VAL A 71 4.57 2.24 7.57
N LEU A 72 4.88 1.99 6.30
CA LEU A 72 3.88 1.57 5.31
C LEU A 72 3.42 0.12 5.50
N CYS A 73 4.28 -0.79 5.96
CA CYS A 73 3.92 -2.19 6.17
C CYS A 73 3.27 -2.47 7.53
N HIS A 74 3.31 -1.52 8.47
CA HIS A 74 2.72 -1.65 9.80
C HIS A 74 1.20 -1.88 9.75
N GLU A 75 0.54 -1.29 8.77
CA GLU A 75 -0.89 -1.43 8.53
C GLU A 75 -1.15 -2.13 7.20
N SER A 76 -2.32 -2.76 7.07
CA SER A 76 -2.71 -3.43 5.84
C SER A 76 -3.01 -2.46 4.69
N GLU A 77 -2.98 -2.96 3.46
CA GLU A 77 -3.39 -2.14 2.31
C GLU A 77 -4.86 -1.74 2.39
N TYR A 78 -5.69 -2.54 3.08
CA TYR A 78 -7.08 -2.19 3.38
C TYR A 78 -7.17 -0.95 4.26
N PHE A 79 -6.42 -0.93 5.36
CA PHE A 79 -6.38 0.22 6.25
C PHE A 79 -5.97 1.49 5.51
N TRP A 80 -4.90 1.42 4.71
CA TRP A 80 -4.42 2.56 3.92
C TRP A 80 -5.44 3.03 2.89
N ALA A 81 -6.12 2.11 2.20
CA ALA A 81 -7.19 2.45 1.27
C ALA A 81 -8.33 3.20 1.97
N MET A 82 -8.79 2.71 3.13
CA MET A 82 -9.85 3.36 3.89
C MET A 82 -9.42 4.72 4.43
N LEU A 83 -8.16 4.86 4.86
CA LEU A 83 -7.57 6.14 5.25
C LEU A 83 -7.56 7.15 4.10
N ILE A 84 -7.18 6.72 2.89
CA ILE A 84 -7.15 7.56 1.69
C ILE A 84 -8.57 8.04 1.33
N VAL A 85 -9.58 7.17 1.45
CA VAL A 85 -10.97 7.49 1.07
C VAL A 85 -11.65 8.37 2.11
N HIS A 86 -11.50 8.06 3.39
CA HIS A 86 -12.33 8.61 4.46
C HIS A 86 -11.59 9.61 5.37
N GLY A 87 -10.27 9.72 5.22
CA GLY A 87 -9.39 10.52 6.05
C GLY A 87 -9.16 9.92 7.44
N ASP A 88 -8.38 10.64 8.24
CA ASP A 88 -8.01 10.21 9.59
C ASP A 88 -9.24 9.88 10.46
N GLN A 89 -9.05 8.88 11.34
CA GLN A 89 -10.06 8.42 12.29
C GLN A 89 -11.38 8.01 11.65
N TYR A 90 -11.35 7.48 10.42
CA TYR A 90 -12.54 7.05 9.70
C TYR A 90 -13.38 6.01 10.46
N TRP A 91 -12.76 5.23 11.35
CA TRP A 91 -13.47 4.28 12.20
C TRP A 91 -14.49 4.92 13.13
N LEU A 92 -14.31 6.18 13.50
CA LEU A 92 -15.31 6.96 14.24
C LEU A 92 -16.55 7.29 13.40
N LYS A 93 -16.46 7.14 12.07
CA LYS A 93 -17.54 7.36 11.11
C LYS A 93 -18.28 6.06 10.74
N GLY A 94 -17.99 4.95 11.45
CA GLY A 94 -18.66 3.67 11.25
C GLY A 94 -18.06 2.77 10.16
N VAL A 95 -16.87 3.10 9.64
CA VAL A 95 -16.13 2.26 8.68
C VAL A 95 -15.16 1.37 9.45
N SER A 96 -15.21 0.05 9.25
CA SER A 96 -14.28 -0.87 9.93
C SER A 96 -12.83 -0.60 9.52
N PRO A 97 -11.87 -0.53 10.47
CA PRO A 97 -10.45 -0.49 10.15
C PRO A 97 -9.88 -1.87 9.81
N HIS A 98 -10.64 -2.93 10.08
CA HIS A 98 -10.26 -4.31 9.79
C HIS A 98 -10.87 -4.78 8.47
N GLU A 99 -10.15 -5.69 7.84
CA GLU A 99 -10.50 -6.33 6.60
C GLU A 99 -11.83 -7.08 6.71
N PRO A 100 -12.71 -7.00 5.70
CA PRO A 100 -13.91 -7.82 5.66
C PRO A 100 -13.59 -9.30 5.38
N ASP A 101 -14.54 -10.18 5.69
CA ASP A 101 -14.43 -11.61 5.39
C ASP A 101 -14.14 -11.86 3.91
N GLY A 102 -13.18 -12.75 3.62
CA GLY A 102 -12.77 -13.08 2.24
C GLY A 102 -11.83 -12.06 1.58
N TYR A 103 -11.39 -11.04 2.32
CA TYR A 103 -10.48 -10.02 1.79
C TYR A 103 -9.16 -10.62 1.28
N PHE A 104 -8.52 -11.48 2.07
CA PHE A 104 -7.20 -12.01 1.74
C PHE A 104 -7.24 -12.90 0.50
N GLU A 105 -8.23 -13.77 0.39
CA GLU A 105 -8.44 -14.62 -0.78
C GLU A 105 -8.73 -13.78 -2.04
N TRP A 106 -9.55 -12.73 -1.89
CA TRP A 106 -9.81 -11.81 -2.99
C TRP A 106 -8.55 -11.04 -3.41
N ALA A 107 -7.77 -10.53 -2.46
CA ALA A 107 -6.56 -9.76 -2.72
C ALA A 107 -5.49 -10.63 -3.40
N GLU A 108 -5.29 -11.86 -2.94
CA GLU A 108 -4.40 -12.83 -3.55
C GLU A 108 -4.81 -13.13 -4.99
N GLN A 109 -6.10 -13.39 -5.23
CA GLN A 109 -6.61 -13.66 -6.58
C GLN A 109 -6.47 -12.44 -7.49
N TYR A 110 -6.78 -11.23 -6.99
CA TYR A 110 -6.65 -9.99 -7.74
C TYR A 110 -5.21 -9.78 -8.20
N ARG A 111 -4.23 -9.99 -7.30
CA ARG A 111 -2.80 -9.88 -7.62
C ARG A 111 -2.40 -10.84 -8.73
N LYS A 112 -2.84 -12.10 -8.67
CA LYS A 112 -2.61 -13.10 -9.72
C LYS A 112 -3.21 -12.68 -11.06
N ASP A 113 -4.47 -12.24 -11.06
CA ASP A 113 -5.20 -11.86 -12.28
C ASP A 113 -4.58 -10.64 -12.98
N HIS A 114 -3.91 -9.76 -12.22
CA HIS A 114 -3.30 -8.53 -12.73
C HIS A 114 -1.77 -8.59 -12.82
N ASN A 115 -1.17 -9.77 -12.63
CA ASN A 115 0.28 -9.97 -12.68
C ASN A 115 1.06 -9.01 -11.76
N LEU A 116 0.54 -8.81 -10.55
CA LEU A 116 1.19 -8.08 -9.46
C LEU A 116 2.07 -9.03 -8.63
N ALA A 117 3.01 -8.47 -7.88
CA ALA A 117 3.76 -9.20 -6.87
C ALA A 117 2.81 -9.81 -5.83
N ALA A 118 3.11 -11.03 -5.40
CA ALA A 118 2.33 -11.77 -4.40
C ALA A 118 2.23 -11.00 -3.09
N GLU A 119 3.35 -10.43 -2.65
CA GLU A 119 3.45 -9.61 -1.44
C GLU A 119 3.94 -8.21 -1.79
N SER A 120 3.41 -7.19 -1.10
CA SER A 120 3.88 -5.81 -1.24
C SER A 120 5.21 -5.57 -0.52
N PHE A 121 5.49 -6.32 0.54
CA PHE A 121 6.70 -6.23 1.35
C PHE A 121 7.28 -7.63 1.55
N VAL A 122 8.54 -7.84 1.20
CA VAL A 122 9.23 -9.12 1.40
C VAL A 122 10.46 -8.88 2.27
N PHE A 123 10.45 -9.45 3.47
CA PHE A 123 11.52 -9.31 4.46
C PHE A 123 12.57 -10.40 4.28
N SER A 124 13.82 -10.06 4.57
CA SER A 124 14.95 -10.98 4.58
C SER A 124 15.86 -10.67 5.76
N ASP A 125 16.33 -11.73 6.42
CA ASP A 125 17.34 -11.71 7.48
C ASP A 125 18.54 -12.61 7.09
#